data_AF-A0A8J5C7M3-F1
#
_entry.id   AF-A0A8J5C7M3-F1
#
_cell.length_a   1.000
_cell.length_b   1.000
_cell.length_c   1.000
_cell.angle_alpha   90.00
_cell.angle_beta   90.00
_cell.angle_gamma   90.00
#
_symmetry.space_group_name_H-M   'P 1'
#
loop_
_entity.id
_entity.type
_entity.pdbx_description
1 polymer ?
#
loop_
_entity_poly.entity_id
_entity_poly.type
_entity_poly.pdbx_seq_one_letter_code
_entity_poly.pdbx_strand_id
1 'polypeptide(L)'
;MYILSLLNVHHAGQPMPGEEQEDIVITSTQNNLLNMKCPLTGKPVTELQNPVRWMDCKHIYEKDPVIHYISTKKPHPRCPVAGCPKILQVGRVVSDPLLTIEIDEMRLA
;
A
#
# COMPACT_ATOMS: atom_id res chain seq x y z
N MET A 1 -34.85 -28.28 35.59
CA MET A 1 -33.84 -27.26 35.92
C MET A 1 -34.54 -25.92 36.11
N TYR A 2 -34.86 -25.62 37.37
CA TYR A 2 -34.86 -24.30 38.06
C TYR A 2 -34.14 -23.15 37.28
N ILE A 3 -34.55 -21.87 37.21
CA ILE A 3 -35.38 -20.95 38.05
C ILE A 3 -35.90 -19.77 37.17
N LEU A 4 -37.01 -19.16 37.62
CA LEU A 4 -37.47 -17.77 37.40
C LEU A 4 -36.31 -16.73 37.39
N SER A 5 -36.41 -15.50 36.88
CA SER A 5 -37.36 -14.43 37.22
C SER A 5 -37.05 -13.20 36.37
N LEU A 6 -38.09 -12.39 36.14
CA LEU A 6 -38.07 -10.99 35.73
C LEU A 6 -36.93 -10.17 36.38
N LEU A 7 -36.20 -9.38 35.58
CA LEU A 7 -35.72 -8.06 36.05
C LEU A 7 -35.64 -7.05 34.91
N ASN A 8 -36.64 -6.19 34.92
CA ASN A 8 -36.71 -4.92 34.25
C ASN A 8 -35.60 -3.99 34.79
N VAL A 9 -34.54 -3.77 34.02
CA VAL A 9 -33.44 -2.85 34.40
C VAL A 9 -33.78 -1.45 33.93
N HIS A 10 -34.45 -0.68 34.79
CA HIS A 10 -34.39 0.77 34.76
C HIS A 10 -33.01 1.20 35.26
N HIS A 11 -32.18 1.80 34.41
CA HIS A 11 -31.22 2.81 34.87
C HIS A 11 -31.20 3.96 33.87
N ALA A 12 -32.23 4.81 33.99
CA ALA A 12 -32.11 6.20 33.61
C ALA A 12 -31.14 6.88 34.59
N GLY A 13 -30.18 7.64 34.06
CA GLY A 13 -29.48 8.70 34.77
C GLY A 13 -28.44 8.27 35.80
N GLN A 14 -27.21 8.03 35.35
CA GLN A 14 -26.02 8.43 36.10
C GLN A 14 -25.04 9.10 35.13
N PRO A 15 -24.61 10.35 35.38
CA PRO A 15 -23.58 10.99 34.56
C PRO A 15 -22.25 10.32 34.88
N MET A 16 -21.48 9.96 33.85
CA MET A 16 -20.09 9.56 34.07
C MET A 16 -19.26 10.80 34.45
N PRO A 17 -18.58 10.80 35.60
CA PRO A 17 -17.71 11.87 36.03
C PRO A 17 -16.34 11.76 35.33
N GLY A 18 -15.82 12.91 34.92
CA GLY A 18 -14.41 13.32 34.97
C GLY A 18 -13.32 12.38 34.43
N GLU A 19 -12.77 12.81 33.29
CA GLU A 19 -11.34 12.84 32.97
C GLU A 19 -10.59 11.50 32.83
N GLU A 20 -10.13 11.20 31.61
CA GLU A 20 -8.69 11.05 31.27
C GLU A 20 -8.45 10.22 29.99
N GLN A 21 -7.66 10.82 29.08
CA GLN A 21 -6.84 10.20 28.04
C GLN A 21 -7.55 9.46 26.89
N GLU A 22 -7.86 10.20 25.82
CA GLU A 22 -7.78 9.64 24.47
C GLU A 22 -6.43 10.04 23.87
N ASP A 23 -5.37 9.32 24.23
CA ASP A 23 -4.19 9.26 23.37
C ASP A 23 -4.65 8.60 22.07
N ILE A 24 -4.93 9.42 21.05
CA ILE A 24 -5.19 8.95 19.70
C ILE A 24 -3.88 8.35 19.21
N VAL A 25 -3.72 7.03 19.36
CA VAL A 25 -2.67 6.28 18.66
C VAL A 25 -3.02 6.37 17.18
N ILE A 26 -2.41 7.32 16.48
CA ILE A 26 -2.46 7.41 15.02
C ILE A 26 -1.61 6.25 14.51
N THR A 27 -2.21 5.06 14.41
CA THR A 27 -1.49 3.88 13.92
C THR A 27 -1.39 3.93 12.40
N SER A 28 -0.22 4.39 11.96
CA SER A 28 0.45 4.10 10.68
C SER A 28 -0.13 4.68 9.40
N THR A 29 0.63 5.60 8.83
CA THR A 29 0.75 5.94 7.41
C THR A 29 0.34 4.77 6.51
N GLN A 30 -0.85 4.84 5.92
CA GLN A 30 -1.29 3.86 4.91
C GLN A 30 -0.48 4.09 3.64
N ASN A 31 0.65 3.40 3.52
CA ASN A 31 1.44 3.41 2.30
C ASN A 31 0.68 2.67 1.18
N ASN A 32 0.21 3.42 0.17
CA ASN A 32 -0.59 2.89 -0.94
C ASN A 32 0.23 2.11 -1.99
N LEU A 33 1.54 1.97 -1.79
CA LEU A 33 2.42 1.25 -2.71
C LEU A 33 2.24 -0.27 -2.58
N LEU A 34 2.08 -0.97 -3.72
CA LEU A 34 1.86 -2.42 -3.74
C LEU A 34 3.15 -3.25 -3.56
N ASN A 35 4.31 -2.61 -3.61
CA ASN A 35 5.59 -3.27 -3.39
C ASN A 35 6.59 -2.31 -2.75
N MET A 36 7.45 -2.86 -1.89
CA MET A 36 8.48 -2.10 -1.14
C MET A 36 9.85 -2.13 -1.81
N LYS A 37 10.06 -3.03 -2.78
CA LYS A 37 11.30 -3.19 -3.54
C LYS A 37 10.99 -3.31 -5.03
N CYS A 38 11.86 -2.80 -5.88
CA CYS A 38 11.76 -3.02 -7.32
C CYS A 38 11.93 -4.53 -7.61
N PRO A 39 10.96 -5.18 -8.28
CA PRO A 39 11.03 -6.61 -8.58
C PRO A 39 12.16 -7.03 -9.52
N LEU A 40 12.79 -6.07 -10.23
CA LEU A 40 13.86 -6.34 -11.19
C LEU A 40 15.25 -6.12 -10.59
N THR A 41 15.42 -5.06 -9.79
CA THR A 41 16.73 -4.68 -9.23
C THR A 41 16.89 -5.08 -7.77
N GLY A 42 15.79 -5.38 -7.06
CA GLY A 42 15.79 -5.66 -5.62
C GLY A 42 15.99 -4.43 -4.73
N LYS A 43 16.28 -3.25 -5.31
CA LYS A 43 16.43 -1.99 -4.56
C LYS A 43 15.11 -1.60 -3.87
N PRO A 44 15.15 -1.02 -2.66
CA PRO A 44 13.96 -0.48 -2.03
C PRO A 44 13.38 0.68 -2.87
N VAL A 45 12.07 0.88 -2.82
CA VAL A 45 11.37 1.92 -3.60
C VAL A 45 11.90 3.33 -3.31
N THR A 46 12.35 3.55 -2.08
CA THR A 46 12.96 4.81 -1.60
C THR A 46 14.34 5.09 -2.21
N GLU A 47 15.01 4.10 -2.81
CA GLU A 47 16.34 4.26 -3.43
C GLU A 47 16.31 4.16 -4.97
N LEU A 48 15.12 4.06 -5.58
CA LEU A 48 15.02 3.95 -7.03
C LEU A 48 15.38 5.25 -7.73
N GLN A 49 16.16 5.15 -8.80
CA GLN A 49 16.41 6.25 -9.72
C GLN A 49 15.30 6.30 -10.77
N ASN A 50 14.60 7.42 -10.88
CA ASN A 50 13.44 7.57 -11.78
C ASN A 50 12.36 6.48 -11.54
N PRO A 51 11.69 6.48 -10.38
CA PRO A 51 10.64 5.51 -10.09
C PRO A 51 9.49 5.64 -11.10
N VAL A 52 9.04 4.49 -11.58
CA VAL A 52 7.90 4.38 -12.49
C VAL A 52 6.94 3.31 -11.99
N ARG A 53 5.65 3.50 -12.28
CA ARG A 53 4.57 2.59 -11.96
C ARG A 53 3.92 2.10 -13.24
N TRP A 54 3.61 0.80 -13.31
CA TRP A 54 2.88 0.27 -14.45
C TRP A 54 1.37 0.38 -14.24
N MET A 55 0.64 0.94 -15.19
CA MET A 55 -0.74 1.37 -14.98
C MET A 55 -1.72 0.23 -14.61
N ASP A 56 -1.56 -0.99 -15.16
CA ASP A 56 -2.60 -2.03 -14.97
C ASP A 56 -2.39 -2.93 -13.75
N CYS A 57 -1.22 -2.88 -13.10
CA CYS A 57 -0.96 -3.63 -11.86
C CYS A 57 -0.38 -2.78 -10.73
N LYS A 58 -0.07 -1.50 -10.98
CA LYS A 58 0.46 -0.53 -10.02
C LYS A 58 1.80 -0.89 -9.37
N HIS A 59 2.47 -1.96 -9.80
CA HIS A 59 3.83 -2.27 -9.32
C HIS A 59 4.85 -1.24 -9.80
N ILE A 60 5.85 -1.02 -8.95
CA ILE A 60 6.84 0.05 -9.06
C ILE A 60 8.17 -0.53 -9.49
N TYR A 61 8.84 0.14 -10.42
CA TYR A 61 10.10 -0.26 -11.00
C TYR A 61 11.07 0.92 -11.11
N GLU A 62 12.35 0.59 -11.26
CA GLU A 62 13.33 1.53 -11.81
C GLU A 62 13.14 1.63 -13.33
N LYS A 63 13.12 2.85 -13.88
CA LYS A 63 12.73 3.11 -15.28
C LYS A 63 13.56 2.35 -16.30
N ASP A 64 14.88 2.50 -16.27
CA ASP A 64 15.73 1.90 -17.31
C ASP A 64 15.71 0.35 -17.26
N PRO A 65 15.79 -0.29 -16.08
CA PRO A 65 15.66 -1.75 -15.96
C PRO A 65 14.32 -2.28 -16.47
N VAL A 66 13.19 -1.62 -16.20
CA VAL A 66 11.89 -2.11 -16.67
C VAL A 66 11.73 -1.96 -18.18
N ILE A 67 12.21 -0.86 -18.77
CA ILE A 67 12.21 -0.68 -20.22
C ILE A 67 13.08 -1.75 -20.88
N HIS A 68 14.28 -2.00 -20.34
CA HIS A 68 15.15 -3.05 -20.83
C HIS A 68 14.52 -4.45 -20.70
N TYR A 69 13.91 -4.76 -19.56
CA TYR A 69 13.20 -6.02 -19.34
C TYR A 69 12.08 -6.26 -20.36
N ILE A 70 11.23 -5.25 -20.60
CA ILE A 70 10.14 -5.33 -21.58
C ILE A 70 10.69 -5.56 -22.99
N SER A 71 11.81 -4.92 -23.33
CA SER A 71 12.43 -5.05 -24.65
C SER A 71 13.03 -6.45 -24.92
N THR A 72 13.57 -7.10 -23.88
CA THR A 72 14.27 -8.39 -23.98
C THR A 72 13.37 -9.61 -23.81
N LYS A 73 12.26 -9.49 -23.06
CA LYS A 73 11.33 -10.60 -22.77
C LYS A 73 10.15 -10.71 -23.74
N LYS A 74 10.34 -10.28 -24.99
CA LYS A 74 9.34 -10.41 -26.07
C LYS A 74 9.02 -11.90 -26.37
N PRO A 75 7.81 -12.22 -26.85
CA PRO A 75 6.70 -11.31 -27.14
C PRO A 75 5.83 -10.91 -25.93
N HIS A 76 5.94 -11.63 -24.80
CA HIS A 76 5.04 -11.46 -23.65
C HIS A 76 5.82 -11.22 -22.34
N PRO A 77 6.36 -10.01 -22.11
CA PRO A 77 7.08 -9.68 -20.88
C PRO A 77 6.09 -9.59 -19.71
N ARG A 78 5.93 -10.68 -18.94
CA ARG A 78 5.04 -10.72 -17.78
C ARG A 78 5.58 -9.86 -16.64
N CYS A 79 4.69 -9.36 -15.79
CA CYS A 79 5.08 -8.73 -14.53
C CYS A 79 5.90 -9.72 -13.70
N PRO A 80 7.11 -9.36 -13.23
CA PRO A 80 7.97 -10.25 -12.44
C PRO A 80 7.49 -10.46 -10.99
N VAL A 81 6.45 -9.75 -10.53
CA VAL A 81 5.86 -9.97 -9.20
C VAL A 81 5.11 -11.31 -9.20
N ALA A 82 5.43 -12.16 -8.24
CA ALA A 82 4.80 -13.46 -8.08
C ALA A 82 3.27 -13.33 -8.01
N GLY A 83 2.56 -14.14 -8.81
CA GLY A 83 1.10 -14.13 -8.87
C GLY A 83 0.48 -13.01 -9.71
N CYS A 84 1.25 -12.06 -10.25
CA CYS A 84 0.71 -11.03 -11.13
C CYS A 84 0.59 -11.56 -12.58
N PRO A 85 -0.62 -11.71 -13.16
CA PRO A 85 -0.80 -12.31 -14.49
C PRO A 85 -0.54 -11.33 -15.64
N LYS A 86 -0.21 -10.07 -15.32
CA LYS A 86 -0.24 -8.97 -16.27
C LYS A 86 0.99 -8.94 -17.18
N ILE A 87 0.81 -8.49 -18.41
CA ILE A 87 1.87 -8.37 -19.43
C ILE A 87 2.26 -6.90 -19.57
N LEU A 88 3.52 -6.59 -19.28
CA LEU A 88 4.05 -5.24 -19.30
C LEU A 88 4.13 -4.69 -20.72
N GLN A 89 3.92 -3.38 -20.85
CA GLN A 89 4.02 -2.65 -22.12
C GLN A 89 4.69 -1.30 -21.86
N VAL A 90 5.64 -0.91 -22.71
CA VAL A 90 6.41 0.34 -22.55
C VAL A 90 5.50 1.56 -22.43
N GLY A 91 4.49 1.67 -23.29
CA GLY A 91 3.55 2.80 -23.28
C GLY A 91 2.65 2.90 -22.05
N ARG A 92 2.71 1.92 -21.13
CA ARG A 92 1.95 1.89 -19.88
C ARG A 92 2.82 2.04 -18.62
N VAL A 93 4.13 2.24 -18.79
CA VAL A 93 5.06 2.55 -17.69
C VAL A 93 5.09 4.07 -17.53
N VAL A 94 4.59 4.58 -16.40
CA VAL A 94 4.43 6.02 -16.16
C VAL A 94 5.17 6.45 -14.90
N SER A 95 5.71 7.66 -14.91
CA SER A 95 6.15 8.33 -13.68
C SER A 95 5.10 9.39 -13.37
N ASP A 96 4.21 9.09 -12.43
CA ASP A 96 3.13 10.01 -12.06
C ASP A 96 3.51 10.82 -10.80
N PRO A 97 3.01 12.07 -10.64
CA PRO A 97 3.37 12.91 -9.50
C PRO A 97 3.01 12.30 -8.14
N LEU A 98 1.91 11.54 -8.07
CA LEU A 98 1.46 10.91 -6.82
C LEU A 98 2.45 9.84 -6.36
N LEU A 99 2.96 9.01 -7.27
CA LEU A 99 4.01 8.03 -6.95
C LEU A 99 5.24 8.68 -6.30
N THR A 100 5.61 9.87 -6.77
CA THR A 100 6.76 10.60 -6.22
C THR A 100 6.48 11.05 -4.79
N ILE A 101 5.30 11.61 -4.53
CA ILE A 101 4.86 12.02 -3.19
C ILE A 101 4.81 10.82 -2.25
N GLU A 102 4.19 9.71 -2.67
CA GLU A 102 4.08 8.48 -1.87
C GLU A 102 5.48 7.94 -1.48
N ILE A 103 6.44 7.96 -2.40
CA ILE A 103 7.83 7.53 -2.12
C ILE A 103 8.55 8.53 -1.21
N ASP A 104 8.34 9.84 -1.40
CA ASP A 104 8.98 10.87 -0.57
C ASP A 104 8.46 10.85 0.87
N GLU A 105 7.16 10.64 1.08
CA GLU A 105 6.59 10.45 2.42
C GLU A 105 7.25 9.27 3.14
N MET A 106 7.50 8.16 2.44
CA MET A 106 8.22 7.01 3.01
C MET A 106 9.68 7.29 3.35
N ARG A 107 10.33 8.26 2.69
CA ARG A 107 11.72 8.64 2.99
C ARG A 107 11.82 9.49 4.25
N LEU A 108 10.74 10.15 4.62
CA LEU A 108 10.64 11.02 5.79
C LEU A 108 10.17 10.29 7.05
N ALA A 109 9.60 9.09 6.89
CA ALA A 109 9.18 8.19 7.97
C ALA A 109 10.35 7.33 8.48
#